data_AF-A0A1Y0RGU2-F1
#
_entry.id   AF-A0A1Y0RGU2-F1
#
_cell.length_a   1.000
_cell.length_b   1.000
_cell.length_c   1.000
_cell.angle_alpha   90.00
_cell.angle_beta   90.00
_cell.angle_gamma   90.00
#
_symmetry.space_group_name_H-M   'P 1'
#
loop_
_entity.id
_entity.type
_entity.pdbx_description
1 polymer ?
#
loop_
_entity_poly.entity_id
_entity_poly.type
_entity_poly.pdbx_seq_one_letter_code
_entity_poly.pdbx_strand_id
1 'polypeptide(L)'
;MRNCYWCSSPNNSCLSLSMKSTVCWALNQIKVWHRDGSLLTTLAKNDASVNDVAFSPDGQLLASCSGDSTIKLWNSNLKDGVERQSTQTFVSHNGVVSKIAWSSDGQFFASSGMDTTVKLWSREGQWITTLLGHSGSVWNLAIAPSATAEPIAPDSSFLASVGEDNTLVVWDLPRILKLDLLEYGCKWVRDYLQINA
;
A
#
# COMPACT_ATOMS: atom_id res chain seq x y z
N MET A 1 -2.57 -24.24 -2.60
CA MET A 1 -2.59 -23.03 -3.44
C MET A 1 -3.49 -23.33 -4.64
N ARG A 2 -4.73 -22.83 -4.67
CA ARG A 2 -5.61 -23.02 -5.84
C ARG A 2 -5.50 -21.78 -6.71
N ASN A 3 -5.07 -21.97 -7.95
CA ASN A 3 -4.97 -20.91 -8.96
C ASN A 3 -6.33 -20.22 -9.12
N CYS A 4 -6.33 -18.88 -9.10
CA CYS A 4 -7.46 -18.08 -9.53
C CYS A 4 -7.60 -18.25 -11.05
N TYR A 5 -8.39 -19.24 -11.50
CA TYR A 5 -8.63 -19.51 -12.93
C TYR A 5 -9.35 -18.38 -13.68
N TRP A 6 -9.74 -17.30 -12.99
CA TRP A 6 -10.58 -16.22 -13.50
C TRP A 6 -9.80 -14.96 -13.93
N CYS A 7 -8.47 -14.95 -13.74
CA CYS A 7 -7.54 -14.03 -14.44
C CYS A 7 -6.85 -14.75 -15.60
N SER A 8 -7.61 -15.39 -16.49
CA SER A 8 -7.06 -16.10 -17.64
C SER A 8 -6.69 -15.17 -18.81
N SER A 9 -6.96 -13.86 -18.72
CA SER A 9 -6.44 -12.88 -19.66
C SER A 9 -5.00 -12.53 -19.29
N PRO A 10 -4.06 -12.54 -20.25
CA PRO A 10 -2.64 -12.26 -19.99
C PRO A 10 -2.35 -10.87 -19.39
N ASN A 11 -3.36 -9.99 -19.37
CA ASN A 11 -3.27 -8.63 -18.84
C ASN A 11 -4.06 -8.41 -17.53
N ASN A 12 -4.65 -9.47 -16.94
CA ASN A 12 -5.44 -9.34 -15.72
C ASN A 12 -4.61 -9.74 -14.50
N SER A 13 -4.49 -8.83 -13.54
CA SER A 13 -3.91 -9.11 -12.24
C SER A 13 -5.01 -9.48 -11.24
N CYS A 14 -4.76 -10.51 -10.45
CA CYS A 14 -5.71 -11.07 -9.48
C CYS A 14 -5.13 -11.03 -8.07
N LEU A 15 -5.91 -10.54 -7.12
CA LEU A 15 -5.63 -10.68 -5.70
C LEU A 15 -6.77 -11.47 -5.05
N SER A 16 -6.45 -12.60 -4.43
CA SER A 16 -7.43 -13.37 -3.65
C SER A 16 -7.62 -12.72 -2.30
N LEU A 17 -8.87 -12.40 -1.94
CA LEU A 17 -9.23 -12.05 -0.57
C LEU A 17 -9.38 -13.35 0.25
N SER A 18 -9.59 -13.19 1.55
CA SER A 18 -9.95 -14.22 2.53
C SER A 18 -11.06 -15.18 2.04
N MET A 19 -11.50 -16.13 2.87
CA MET A 19 -12.31 -17.31 2.47
C MET A 19 -13.56 -17.09 1.57
N LYS A 20 -13.95 -15.85 1.22
CA LYS A 20 -15.22 -15.51 0.53
C LYS A 20 -15.13 -14.84 -0.86
N SER A 21 -14.11 -14.05 -1.22
CA SER A 21 -14.13 -13.27 -2.49
C SER A 21 -12.75 -13.13 -3.18
N THR A 22 -12.73 -12.72 -4.47
CA THR A 22 -11.53 -12.45 -5.28
C THR A 22 -11.68 -11.11 -6.00
N VAL A 23 -10.60 -10.34 -6.15
CA VAL A 23 -10.60 -9.11 -6.94
C VAL A 23 -9.68 -9.25 -8.15
N CYS A 24 -10.20 -8.84 -9.30
CA CYS A 24 -9.48 -8.77 -10.55
C CYS A 24 -9.53 -7.33 -11.05
N TRP A 25 -8.42 -6.80 -11.52
CA TRP A 25 -8.40 -5.51 -12.22
C TRP A 25 -7.77 -5.65 -13.59
N ALA A 26 -8.26 -4.85 -14.52
CA ALA A 26 -7.83 -4.81 -15.90
C ALA A 26 -8.12 -3.44 -16.49
N LEU A 27 -7.13 -2.83 -17.14
CA LEU A 27 -7.26 -1.47 -17.67
C LEU A 27 -7.77 -0.53 -16.57
N ASN A 28 -8.89 0.16 -16.80
CA ASN A 28 -9.49 1.10 -15.86
C ASN A 28 -10.60 0.53 -14.98
N GLN A 29 -10.84 -0.79 -15.01
CA GLN A 29 -11.91 -1.43 -14.27
C GLN A 29 -11.39 -2.33 -13.17
N ILE A 30 -12.09 -2.31 -12.04
CA ILE A 30 -11.89 -3.25 -10.93
C ILE A 30 -13.19 -4.02 -10.77
N LYS A 31 -13.10 -5.35 -10.89
CA LYS A 31 -14.21 -6.27 -10.74
C LYS A 31 -13.99 -7.16 -9.54
N VAL A 32 -15.02 -7.29 -8.72
CA VAL A 32 -15.01 -8.15 -7.55
C VAL A 32 -15.90 -9.34 -7.81
N TRP A 33 -15.39 -10.52 -7.48
CA TRP A 33 -16.02 -11.80 -7.77
C TRP A 33 -16.21 -12.57 -6.47
N HIS A 34 -17.31 -13.31 -6.40
CA HIS A 34 -17.46 -14.40 -5.44
C HIS A 34 -16.52 -15.54 -5.80
N ARG A 35 -16.17 -16.38 -4.82
CA ARG A 35 -15.33 -17.57 -5.08
C ARG A 35 -15.99 -18.60 -5.98
N ASP A 36 -17.31 -18.57 -6.09
CA ASP A 36 -18.07 -19.42 -7.01
C ASP A 36 -17.95 -18.96 -8.48
N GLY A 37 -17.30 -17.83 -8.74
CA GLY A 37 -17.11 -17.26 -10.07
C GLY A 37 -18.21 -16.29 -10.50
N SER A 38 -19.21 -16.03 -9.67
CA SER A 38 -20.21 -15.00 -9.96
C SER A 38 -19.66 -13.59 -9.73
N LEU A 39 -20.02 -12.66 -10.61
CA LEU A 39 -19.63 -11.25 -10.48
C LEU A 39 -20.40 -10.63 -9.32
N LEU A 40 -19.68 -10.17 -8.30
CA LEU A 40 -20.26 -9.50 -7.13
C LEU A 40 -20.59 -8.06 -7.48
N THR A 41 -19.60 -7.31 -7.95
CA THR A 41 -19.78 -5.92 -8.38
C THR A 41 -18.63 -5.42 -9.25
N THR A 42 -18.87 -4.32 -9.96
CA THR A 42 -17.86 -3.53 -10.66
C THR A 42 -17.70 -2.20 -9.92
N LEU A 43 -16.46 -1.87 -9.54
CA LEU A 43 -16.14 -0.55 -8.98
C LEU A 43 -16.11 0.48 -10.12
N ALA A 44 -16.49 1.72 -9.82
CA ALA A 44 -16.55 2.78 -10.81
C ALA A 44 -15.26 2.89 -11.62
N LYS A 45 -15.43 3.23 -12.89
CA LYS A 45 -14.34 3.34 -13.87
C LYS A 45 -13.30 4.36 -13.38
N ASN A 46 -12.03 3.96 -13.41
CA ASN A 46 -10.91 4.86 -13.17
C ASN A 46 -10.61 5.68 -14.43
N ASP A 47 -10.01 6.86 -14.28
CA ASP A 47 -9.70 7.72 -15.42
C ASP A 47 -8.49 7.18 -16.21
N ALA A 48 -7.63 6.39 -15.57
CA ALA A 48 -6.53 5.68 -16.19
C ALA A 48 -6.47 4.19 -15.79
N SER A 49 -5.43 3.50 -16.28
CA SER A 49 -5.20 2.10 -15.95
C SER A 49 -4.89 1.93 -14.46
N VAL A 50 -5.58 0.99 -13.82
CA VAL A 50 -5.30 0.54 -12.46
C VAL A 50 -4.04 -0.32 -12.50
N ASN A 51 -3.05 0.05 -11.71
CA ASN A 51 -1.78 -0.67 -11.66
C ASN A 51 -1.77 -1.70 -10.55
N ASP A 52 -2.33 -1.36 -9.38
CA ASP A 52 -2.38 -2.25 -8.24
C ASP A 52 -3.66 -2.06 -7.43
N VAL A 53 -4.05 -3.11 -6.72
CA VAL A 53 -5.19 -3.13 -5.82
C VAL A 53 -4.82 -3.93 -4.58
N ALA A 54 -4.98 -3.33 -3.40
CA ALA A 54 -4.63 -3.94 -2.13
C ALA A 54 -5.75 -3.76 -1.10
N PHE A 55 -6.11 -4.85 -0.42
CA PHE A 55 -7.06 -4.81 0.68
C PHE A 55 -6.40 -4.47 2.01
N SER A 56 -7.13 -3.78 2.87
CA SER A 56 -6.76 -3.70 4.29
C SER A 56 -6.78 -5.10 4.93
N PRO A 57 -5.97 -5.35 5.98
CA PRO A 57 -5.90 -6.66 6.62
C PRO A 57 -7.22 -7.17 7.21
N ASP A 58 -8.06 -6.24 7.69
CA ASP A 58 -9.40 -6.53 8.18
C ASP A 58 -10.43 -6.74 7.04
N GLY A 59 -10.00 -6.52 5.79
CA GLY A 59 -10.81 -6.66 4.61
C GLY A 59 -11.96 -5.67 4.52
N GLN A 60 -11.96 -4.56 5.28
CA GLN A 60 -13.01 -3.51 5.29
C GLN A 60 -12.80 -2.41 4.25
N LEU A 61 -11.56 -2.21 3.81
CA LEU A 61 -11.18 -1.23 2.81
C LEU A 61 -10.41 -1.90 1.67
N LEU A 62 -10.60 -1.34 0.49
CA LEU A 62 -9.81 -1.62 -0.70
C LEU A 62 -9.13 -0.32 -1.09
N ALA A 63 -7.84 -0.37 -1.35
CA ALA A 63 -7.11 0.71 -1.99
C ALA A 63 -6.77 0.29 -3.43
N SER A 64 -6.94 1.19 -4.38
CA SER A 64 -6.52 1.01 -5.76
C SER A 64 -5.67 2.18 -6.21
N CYS A 65 -4.61 1.92 -6.95
CA CYS A 65 -3.76 2.96 -7.51
C CYS A 65 -3.77 2.92 -9.03
N SER A 66 -3.62 4.09 -9.63
CA SER A 66 -3.85 4.29 -11.06
C SER A 66 -2.72 5.07 -11.73
N GLY A 67 -2.65 4.95 -13.06
CA GLY A 67 -1.77 5.73 -13.92
C GLY A 67 -2.09 7.23 -13.97
N ASP A 68 -3.24 7.64 -13.43
CA ASP A 68 -3.63 9.06 -13.27
C ASP A 68 -3.00 9.72 -12.04
N SER A 69 -2.07 9.04 -11.36
CA SER A 69 -1.39 9.50 -10.14
C SER A 69 -2.26 9.53 -8.88
N THR A 70 -3.47 8.96 -8.95
CA THR A 70 -4.41 8.92 -7.84
C THR A 70 -4.44 7.58 -7.12
N ILE A 71 -4.82 7.64 -5.85
CA ILE A 71 -5.26 6.48 -5.07
C ILE A 71 -6.74 6.67 -4.76
N LYS A 72 -7.49 5.59 -4.91
CA LYS A 72 -8.90 5.52 -4.53
C LYS A 72 -9.11 4.51 -3.42
N LEU A 73 -9.90 4.89 -2.43
CA LEU A 73 -10.33 4.02 -1.33
C LEU A 73 -11.79 3.60 -1.53
N TRP A 74 -12.08 2.33 -1.26
CA TRP A 74 -13.40 1.74 -1.42
C TRP A 74 -13.77 0.97 -0.16
N ASN A 75 -14.99 1.17 0.32
CA ASN A 75 -15.54 0.33 1.37
C ASN A 75 -15.89 -1.06 0.82
N SER A 76 -15.32 -2.10 1.42
CA SER A 76 -15.42 -3.49 0.99
C SER A 76 -16.71 -4.20 1.41
N ASN A 77 -17.63 -3.52 2.11
CA ASN A 77 -18.95 -4.06 2.43
C ASN A 77 -19.82 -4.16 1.17
N LEU A 78 -19.31 -4.81 0.12
CA LEU A 78 -19.85 -4.86 -1.23
C LEU A 78 -21.19 -5.62 -1.19
N LYS A 79 -22.21 -5.04 -1.82
CA LYS A 79 -23.53 -5.67 -2.01
C LYS A 79 -23.64 -6.04 -3.48
N ASP A 80 -24.27 -7.18 -3.76
CA ASP A 80 -24.38 -7.70 -5.11
C ASP A 80 -25.07 -6.71 -6.06
N GLY A 81 -24.50 -6.55 -7.25
CA GLY A 81 -25.14 -5.86 -8.38
C GLY A 81 -25.20 -4.33 -8.30
N VAL A 82 -24.56 -3.70 -7.31
CA VAL A 82 -24.53 -2.23 -7.17
C VAL A 82 -23.14 -1.69 -7.51
N GLU A 83 -23.05 -0.90 -8.59
CA GLU A 83 -21.84 -0.13 -8.90
C GLU A 83 -21.47 0.80 -7.74
N ARG A 84 -20.20 0.81 -7.37
CA ARG A 84 -19.72 1.59 -6.24
C ARG A 84 -18.86 2.75 -6.68
N GLN A 85 -19.12 3.90 -6.10
CA GLN A 85 -18.23 5.05 -6.15
C GLN A 85 -17.14 4.89 -5.08
N SER A 86 -15.96 5.44 -5.36
CA SER A 86 -14.88 5.49 -4.39
C SER A 86 -15.32 6.33 -3.20
N THR A 87 -15.04 5.87 -1.99
CA THR A 87 -15.26 6.65 -0.77
C THR A 87 -14.36 7.88 -0.74
N GLN A 88 -13.15 7.74 -1.27
CA GLN A 88 -12.19 8.83 -1.35
C GLN A 88 -11.32 8.66 -2.60
N THR A 89 -10.99 9.77 -3.27
CA THR A 89 -10.00 9.86 -4.34
C THR A 89 -9.06 11.00 -3.98
N PHE A 90 -7.76 10.77 -4.04
CA PHE A 90 -6.77 11.82 -3.81
C PHE A 90 -5.55 11.64 -4.72
N VAL A 91 -4.93 12.77 -5.09
CA VAL A 91 -3.66 12.79 -5.82
C VAL A 91 -2.57 12.39 -4.83
N SER A 92 -1.86 11.32 -5.16
CA SER A 92 -0.91 10.70 -4.23
C SER A 92 0.54 10.97 -4.62
N HIS A 93 0.86 10.87 -5.91
CA HIS A 93 2.20 11.01 -6.46
C HIS A 93 2.22 12.03 -7.59
N ASN A 94 3.40 12.53 -7.94
CA ASN A 94 3.61 13.38 -9.13
C ASN A 94 3.91 12.53 -10.37
N GLY A 95 3.20 11.42 -10.51
CA GLY A 95 3.41 10.43 -11.55
C GLY A 95 2.62 9.17 -11.25
N VAL A 96 2.74 8.19 -12.16
CA VAL A 96 2.05 6.90 -12.08
C VAL A 96 2.33 6.25 -10.73
N VAL A 97 1.26 5.80 -10.05
CA VAL A 97 1.38 5.02 -8.82
C VAL A 97 1.49 3.56 -9.19
N SER A 98 2.60 2.92 -8.81
CA SER A 98 2.97 1.58 -9.25
C SER A 98 2.42 0.49 -8.32
N LYS A 99 2.39 0.74 -7.01
CA LYS A 99 2.12 -0.29 -6.00
C LYS A 99 1.48 0.29 -4.74
N ILE A 100 0.67 -0.51 -4.04
CA ILE A 100 0.17 -0.23 -2.69
C ILE A 100 0.49 -1.42 -1.75
N ALA A 101 0.91 -1.13 -0.52
CA ALA A 101 1.08 -2.13 0.52
C ALA A 101 0.44 -1.66 1.84
N TRP A 102 -0.43 -2.49 2.42
CA TRP A 102 -1.03 -2.21 3.72
C TRP A 102 -0.14 -2.67 4.87
N SER A 103 -0.13 -1.90 5.95
CA SER A 103 0.38 -2.33 7.25
C SER A 103 -0.40 -3.53 7.78
N SER A 104 0.23 -4.41 8.56
CA SER A 104 -0.43 -5.60 9.10
C SER A 104 -1.53 -5.28 10.12
N ASP A 105 -1.46 -4.14 10.80
CA ASP A 105 -2.48 -3.64 11.72
C ASP A 105 -3.61 -2.84 11.02
N GLY A 106 -3.45 -2.58 9.72
CA GLY A 106 -4.40 -1.85 8.89
C GLY A 106 -4.55 -0.37 9.24
N GLN A 107 -3.63 0.21 10.02
CA GLN A 107 -3.70 1.62 10.43
C GLN A 107 -3.14 2.57 9.37
N PHE A 108 -2.24 2.09 8.52
CA PHE A 108 -1.64 2.87 7.44
C PHE A 108 -1.37 2.01 6.19
N PHE A 109 -1.05 2.66 5.09
CA PHE A 109 -0.53 2.00 3.89
C PHE A 109 0.58 2.83 3.24
N ALA A 110 1.41 2.15 2.46
CA ALA A 110 2.46 2.73 1.65
C ALA A 110 2.05 2.71 0.16
N SER A 111 2.46 3.74 -0.57
CA SER A 111 2.35 3.79 -2.03
C SER A 111 3.69 4.16 -2.66
N SER A 112 3.96 3.61 -3.85
CA SER A 112 5.17 3.94 -4.63
C SER A 112 4.77 4.49 -5.98
N GLY A 113 5.60 5.38 -6.51
CA GLY A 113 5.36 5.98 -7.81
C GLY A 113 6.58 6.09 -8.71
N MET A 114 6.32 6.45 -9.97
CA MET A 114 7.34 6.86 -10.93
C MET A 114 7.97 8.22 -10.58
N ASP A 115 7.45 8.93 -9.58
CA ASP A 115 8.05 10.15 -9.05
C ASP A 115 9.26 9.89 -8.13
N THR A 116 9.79 8.66 -8.12
CA THR A 116 10.93 8.18 -7.31
C THR A 116 10.67 8.14 -5.81
N THR A 117 9.43 8.38 -5.37
CA THR A 117 9.11 8.45 -3.94
C THR A 117 8.29 7.26 -3.47
N VAL A 118 8.39 7.01 -2.17
CA VAL A 118 7.46 6.16 -1.43
C VAL A 118 6.73 7.04 -0.43
N LYS A 119 5.41 6.97 -0.38
CA LYS A 119 4.59 7.79 0.52
C LYS A 119 3.83 6.92 1.49
N LEU A 120 3.72 7.39 2.73
CA LEU A 120 2.92 6.75 3.78
C LEU A 120 1.64 7.55 4.01
N TRP A 121 0.55 6.81 4.18
CA TRP A 121 -0.80 7.35 4.32
C TRP A 121 -1.51 6.71 5.49
N SER A 122 -2.33 7.46 6.21
CA SER A 122 -3.27 6.89 7.16
C SER A 122 -4.28 6.01 6.44
N ARG A 123 -4.95 5.13 7.18
CA ARG A 123 -6.04 4.30 6.68
C ARG A 123 -7.13 5.11 5.95
N GLU A 124 -7.37 6.36 6.38
CA GLU A 124 -8.33 7.31 5.81
C GLU A 124 -7.72 8.15 4.66
N GLY A 125 -6.54 7.80 4.16
CA GLY A 125 -5.89 8.49 3.05
C GLY A 125 -5.32 9.87 3.41
N GLN A 126 -5.05 10.14 4.68
CA GLN A 126 -4.31 11.34 5.07
C GLN A 126 -2.81 11.13 4.87
N TRP A 127 -2.11 12.12 4.32
CA TRP A 127 -0.67 12.04 4.11
C TRP A 127 0.07 12.06 5.46
N ILE A 128 0.96 11.07 5.68
CA ILE A 128 1.80 10.99 6.89
C ILE A 128 3.19 11.54 6.59
N THR A 129 3.89 10.96 5.60
CA THR A 129 5.25 11.37 5.25
C THR A 129 5.64 10.89 3.86
N THR A 130 6.74 11.43 3.33
CA THR A 130 7.37 10.99 2.08
C THR A 130 8.76 10.47 2.37
N LEU A 131 9.05 9.27 1.89
CA LEU A 131 10.33 8.59 2.00
C LEU A 131 11.13 8.85 0.72
N LEU A 132 12.30 9.45 0.89
CA LEU A 132 13.23 9.82 -0.18
C LEU A 132 14.47 8.95 -0.05
N GLY A 133 14.87 8.28 -1.14
CA GLY A 133 16.01 7.36 -1.13
C GLY A 133 16.24 6.65 -2.45
N HIS A 134 15.22 6.56 -3.31
CA HIS A 134 15.38 6.09 -4.68
C HIS A 134 15.78 7.24 -5.61
N SER A 135 16.62 6.94 -6.60
CA SER A 135 16.98 7.84 -7.70
C SER A 135 16.29 7.47 -9.01
N GLY A 136 15.42 6.46 -8.98
CA GLY A 136 14.64 5.99 -10.12
C GLY A 136 13.21 5.61 -9.73
N SER A 137 12.40 5.26 -10.72
CA SER A 137 10.98 4.89 -10.53
C SER A 137 10.84 3.72 -9.57
N VAL A 138 9.93 3.80 -8.60
CA VAL A 138 9.72 2.72 -7.62
C VAL A 138 8.53 1.87 -8.04
N TRP A 139 8.80 0.61 -8.40
CA TRP A 139 7.79 -0.26 -9.02
C TRP A 139 7.16 -1.25 -8.05
N ASN A 140 7.80 -1.53 -6.92
CA ASN A 140 7.29 -2.54 -5.99
C ASN A 140 7.60 -2.17 -4.53
N LEU A 141 6.72 -2.64 -3.65
CA LEU A 141 6.71 -2.38 -2.22
C LEU A 141 6.25 -3.62 -1.48
N ALA A 142 6.82 -3.84 -0.29
CA ALA A 142 6.32 -4.84 0.64
C ALA A 142 6.52 -4.36 2.08
N ILE A 143 5.46 -4.40 2.89
CA ILE A 143 5.56 -4.17 4.33
C ILE A 143 5.69 -5.54 4.99
N ALA A 144 6.76 -5.73 5.76
CA ALA A 144 6.93 -6.91 6.59
C ALA A 144 5.81 -6.93 7.64
N PRO A 145 5.12 -8.05 7.84
CA PRO A 145 4.15 -8.16 8.92
C PRO A 145 4.90 -7.97 10.23
N SER A 146 4.29 -7.25 11.17
CA SER A 146 4.82 -7.17 12.53
C SER A 146 4.87 -8.59 13.09
N ALA A 147 6.07 -9.18 13.11
CA ALA A 147 6.31 -10.41 13.81
C ALA A 147 6.26 -10.06 15.29
N THR A 148 5.11 -10.28 15.94
CA THR A 148 4.97 -11.12 17.13
C THR A 148 3.77 -10.73 18.00
N ALA A 149 3.11 -11.77 18.51
CA ALA A 149 2.33 -11.74 19.74
C ALA A 149 3.23 -12.02 20.98
N GLU A 150 4.55 -11.84 20.85
CA GLU A 150 5.57 -12.10 21.87
C GLU A 150 6.02 -10.75 22.46
N PRO A 151 6.09 -10.61 23.80
CA PRO A 151 6.36 -9.33 24.46
C PRO A 151 7.76 -8.70 24.24
N ILE A 152 8.69 -9.36 23.55
CA ILE A 152 10.14 -9.05 23.65
C ILE A 152 10.76 -8.53 22.34
N ALA A 153 10.06 -8.57 21.21
CA ALA A 153 10.53 -7.92 19.98
C ALA A 153 9.80 -6.58 19.79
N PRO A 154 10.47 -5.42 19.96
CA PRO A 154 9.85 -4.15 19.65
C PRO A 154 9.54 -4.12 18.15
N ASP A 155 8.24 -4.12 17.83
CA ASP A 155 7.58 -3.48 16.69
C ASP A 155 8.22 -3.52 15.30
N SER A 156 9.09 -4.50 14.99
CA SER A 156 9.96 -4.60 13.80
C SER A 156 9.24 -4.69 12.44
N SER A 157 8.48 -3.66 12.11
CA SER A 157 7.80 -3.48 10.84
C SER A 157 8.75 -2.76 9.89
N PHE A 158 9.26 -3.47 8.91
CA PHE A 158 10.08 -2.88 7.85
C PHE A 158 9.23 -2.69 6.60
N LEU A 159 9.50 -1.63 5.86
CA LEU A 159 9.06 -1.50 4.48
C LEU A 159 10.26 -1.78 3.57
N ALA A 160 10.08 -2.60 2.56
CA ALA A 160 11.03 -2.81 1.49
C ALA A 160 10.51 -2.15 0.22
N SER A 161 11.33 -1.35 -0.45
CA SER A 161 11.04 -0.78 -1.76
C SER A 161 12.14 -1.12 -2.76
N VAL A 162 11.73 -1.36 -4.01
CA VAL A 162 12.66 -1.60 -5.13
C VAL A 162 12.27 -0.74 -6.32
N GLY A 163 13.27 -0.29 -7.06
CA GLY A 163 13.08 0.61 -8.20
C GLY A 163 14.07 0.42 -9.33
N GLU A 164 13.92 1.30 -10.32
CA GLU A 164 14.71 1.37 -11.56
C GLU A 164 16.19 1.63 -11.35
N ASP A 165 16.53 2.22 -10.21
CA ASP A 165 17.91 2.48 -9.80
C ASP A 165 18.67 1.22 -9.37
N ASN A 166 18.08 0.03 -9.52
CA ASN A 166 18.63 -1.26 -9.11
C ASN A 166 18.92 -1.34 -7.60
N THR A 167 18.24 -0.53 -6.78
CA THR A 167 18.40 -0.55 -5.33
C THR A 167 17.21 -1.21 -4.64
N LEU A 168 17.52 -1.91 -3.54
CA LEU A 168 16.56 -2.32 -2.53
C LEU A 168 16.78 -1.42 -1.32
N VAL A 169 15.77 -0.63 -0.96
CA VAL A 169 15.80 0.21 0.23
C VAL A 169 14.90 -0.41 1.30
N VAL A 170 15.45 -0.57 2.50
CA VAL A 170 14.72 -1.06 3.68
C VAL A 170 14.52 0.11 4.64
N TRP A 171 13.26 0.40 4.93
CA TRP A 171 12.83 1.50 5.79
C TRP A 171 12.40 0.96 7.15
N ASP A 172 12.95 1.55 8.21
CA ASP A 172 12.58 1.30 9.60
C ASP A 172 11.34 2.14 9.95
N LEU A 173 10.15 1.52 9.85
CA LEU A 173 8.88 2.22 10.06
C LEU A 173 8.67 2.68 11.50
N PRO A 174 8.96 1.88 12.56
CA PRO A 174 8.88 2.35 13.94
C PRO A 174 9.68 3.63 14.17
N ARG A 175 10.91 3.66 13.66
CA ARG A 175 11.72 4.86 13.73
C ARG A 175 11.07 6.00 12.97
N ILE A 176 10.71 5.81 11.70
CA ILE A 176 10.13 6.89 10.88
C ILE A 176 8.83 7.46 11.47
N LEU A 177 7.95 6.61 12.00
CA LEU A 177 6.62 7.00 12.47
C LEU A 177 6.62 7.57 13.90
N LYS A 178 7.60 7.21 14.73
CA LYS A 178 7.69 7.63 16.15
C LYS A 178 8.87 8.56 16.45
N LEU A 179 9.68 8.94 15.45
CA LEU A 179 10.86 9.77 15.68
C LEU A 179 10.46 11.17 16.16
N ASP A 180 10.78 11.48 17.42
CA ASP A 180 10.95 12.85 17.86
C ASP A 180 12.35 13.33 17.45
N LEU A 181 12.39 14.20 16.44
CA LEU A 181 13.64 14.71 15.89
C LEU A 181 14.45 15.50 16.92
N LEU A 182 13.77 16.21 17.83
CA LEU A 182 14.40 17.02 18.86
C LEU A 182 15.03 16.13 19.92
N GLU A 183 14.29 15.14 20.41
CA GLU A 183 14.83 14.19 21.39
C GLU A 183 16.02 13.42 20.80
N TYR A 184 15.91 12.99 19.55
CA TYR A 184 16.98 12.30 18.85
C TYR A 184 18.24 13.16 18.73
N GLY A 185 18.09 14.41 18.28
CA GLY A 185 19.20 15.36 18.17
C GLY A 185 19.84 15.67 19.52
N CYS A 186 19.04 15.89 20.56
CA CYS A 186 19.53 16.14 21.92
C CYS A 186 20.32 14.96 22.48
N LYS A 187 19.91 13.72 22.18
CA LYS A 187 20.64 12.52 22.59
C LYS A 187 22.03 12.47 21.94
N TRP A 188 22.11 12.74 20.64
CA TRP A 188 23.39 12.78 19.92
C TRP A 188 24.35 13.83 20.45
N VAL A 189 23.86 15.04 20.69
CA VAL A 189 24.69 16.12 21.24
C VAL A 189 25.17 15.76 22.64
N ARG A 190 24.30 15.18 23.48
CA ARG A 190 24.67 14.71 24.83
C ARG A 190 25.75 13.63 24.77
N ASP A 191 25.58 12.61 23.93
CA ASP A 191 26.53 11.51 23.81
C ASP A 191 27.88 11.99 23.29
N TYR A 192 27.88 12.90 22.29
CA TYR A 192 29.11 13.51 21.79
C TYR A 192 29.87 14.28 22.88
N LEU A 193 29.15 15.08 23.67
CA LEU A 193 29.73 15.84 24.78
C LEU A 193 30.26 14.91 25.89
N GLN A 194 29.66 13.75 26.14
CA GLN A 194 30.19 12.82 27.15
C GLN A 194 31.46 12.09 26.69
N ILE A 195 31.62 11.87 25.38
CA ILE A 195 32.76 11.13 24.82
C ILE A 195 33.97 12.04 24.55
N ASN A 196 33.73 13.31 24.23
CA ASN A 196 34.76 14.25 23.75
C ASN A 196 34.97 15.47 24.66
N ALA A 197 34.42 15.49 25.88
CA ALA A 197 34.70 16.53 26.87
C ALA A 197 35.90 16.19 27.77
#